data_AF-A0A950VVI3-F1
#
_entry.id   AF-A0A950VVI3-F1
#
_cell.length_a   1.000
_cell.length_b   1.000
_cell.length_c   1.000
_cell.angle_alpha   90.00
_cell.angle_beta   90.00
_cell.angle_gamma   90.00
#
_symmetry.space_group_name_H-M   'P 1'
#
loop_
_entity.id
_entity.type
_entity.pdbx_description
1 polymer ?
#
loop_
_entity_poly.entity_id
_entity_poly.type
_entity_poly.pdbx_seq_one_letter_code
_entity_poly.pdbx_strand_id
1 'polypeptide(L)'
;MPLDKNSFYARTMHTPDSPERAGLRSALRDVSKALLPLHRALIDAAKDDYAFGIAPVNPSQLLQLLKDDPFFAWLKPLTSLIVDIDEMARTDFEASDAASIAGRVDRLFGAKADEAFAAQYIPMLQRSVEIAAGHAALRKAAAGLRGGTIESAGTPQ
;
A
#
# COMPACT_ATOMS: atom_id res chain seq x y z
N MET A 1 31.58 -7.98 -36.27
CA MET A 1 30.17 -7.69 -35.97
C MET A 1 30.15 -6.81 -34.73
N PRO A 2 29.80 -5.52 -34.82
CA PRO A 2 29.82 -4.64 -33.66
C PRO A 2 28.70 -5.06 -32.72
N LEU A 3 29.05 -5.43 -31.49
CA LEU A 3 28.09 -5.66 -30.41
C LEU A 3 27.35 -4.35 -30.18
N ASP A 4 26.04 -4.35 -30.43
CA ASP A 4 25.22 -3.18 -30.09
C ASP A 4 25.22 -3.03 -28.57
N LYS A 5 25.41 -1.80 -28.10
CA LYS A 5 25.46 -1.53 -26.66
C LYS A 5 24.18 -1.99 -25.96
N ASN A 6 23.03 -1.93 -26.64
CA ASN A 6 21.74 -2.37 -26.11
C ASN A 6 21.71 -3.87 -25.79
N SER A 7 22.28 -4.74 -26.62
CA SER A 7 22.34 -6.19 -26.39
C SER A 7 23.44 -6.59 -25.41
N PHE A 8 24.43 -5.72 -25.20
CA PHE A 8 25.37 -5.85 -24.09
C PHE A 8 24.66 -5.54 -22.77
N TYR A 9 23.96 -4.41 -22.67
CA TYR A 9 23.19 -4.06 -21.46
C TYR A 9 22.10 -5.10 -21.16
N ALA A 10 21.36 -5.58 -22.17
CA ALA A 10 20.34 -6.63 -21.99
C ALA A 10 20.91 -7.98 -21.49
N ARG A 11 22.22 -8.22 -21.60
CA ARG A 11 22.87 -9.50 -21.27
C ARG A 11 23.66 -9.49 -19.98
N THR A 12 24.11 -8.32 -19.50
CA THR A 12 24.95 -8.21 -18.29
C THR A 12 24.44 -7.23 -17.23
N MET A 13 23.42 -6.43 -17.51
CA MET A 13 22.89 -5.49 -16.52
C MET A 13 21.37 -5.47 -16.51
N HIS A 14 20.81 -5.36 -15.30
CA HIS A 14 19.42 -4.99 -15.05
C HIS A 14 18.97 -3.96 -16.08
N THR A 15 17.96 -4.31 -16.88
CA THR A 15 17.46 -3.43 -17.94
C THR A 15 17.12 -2.10 -17.28
N PRO A 16 17.66 -0.96 -17.74
CA PRO A 16 17.33 0.33 -17.15
C PRO A 16 15.81 0.46 -17.14
N ASP A 17 15.26 0.81 -15.98
CA ASP A 17 13.82 1.04 -15.85
C ASP A 17 13.33 1.94 -16.99
N SER A 18 12.26 1.52 -17.66
CA SER A 18 11.55 2.45 -18.54
C SER A 18 11.10 3.66 -17.69
N PRO A 19 11.06 4.88 -18.26
CA PRO A 19 10.57 6.06 -17.55
C PRO A 19 9.20 5.84 -16.90
N GLU A 20 8.33 5.07 -17.56
CA GLU A 20 7.03 4.64 -17.05
C GLU A 20 7.16 3.76 -15.79
N ARG A 21 7.99 2.71 -15.83
CA ARG A 21 8.22 1.82 -14.67
C ARG A 21 8.86 2.59 -13.50
N ALA A 22 9.79 3.50 -13.79
CA ALA A 22 10.38 4.38 -12.77
C ALA A 22 9.34 5.28 -12.11
N GLY A 23 8.40 5.83 -12.89
CA GLY A 23 7.27 6.62 -12.39
C GLY A 23 6.34 5.80 -11.50
N LEU A 24 5.91 4.62 -11.95
CA LEU A 24 5.10 3.69 -11.17
C LEU A 24 5.78 3.27 -9.87
N ARG A 25 7.10 3.00 -9.91
CA ARG A 25 7.87 2.66 -8.71
C ARG A 25 7.92 3.82 -7.72
N SER A 26 8.01 5.06 -8.19
CA SER A 26 7.89 6.22 -7.31
C SER A 26 6.53 6.31 -6.66
N ALA A 27 5.45 6.11 -7.43
CA ALA A 27 4.09 6.10 -6.90
C ALA A 27 3.88 4.97 -5.87
N LEU A 28 4.40 3.76 -6.11
CA LEU A 28 4.37 2.66 -5.14
C LEU A 28 5.04 3.06 -3.82
N ARG A 29 6.25 3.65 -3.88
CA ARG A 29 6.94 4.12 -2.67
C ARG A 29 6.16 5.19 -1.93
N ASP A 30 5.51 6.10 -2.64
CA ASP A 30 4.72 7.16 -2.00
C ASP A 30 3.44 6.61 -1.35
N VAL A 31 2.83 5.57 -1.92
CA VAL A 31 1.73 4.83 -1.27
C VAL A 31 2.23 4.12 -0.01
N SER A 32 3.35 3.40 -0.06
CA SER A 32 3.93 2.76 1.14
C SER A 32 4.22 3.76 2.25
N LYS A 33 4.86 4.90 1.92
CA LYS A 33 5.11 6.00 2.88
C LYS A 33 3.84 6.56 3.51
N ALA A 34 2.73 6.61 2.77
CA ALA A 34 1.44 7.06 3.30
C ALA A 34 0.74 6.00 4.15
N LEU A 35 0.90 4.71 3.80
CA LEU A 35 0.29 3.60 4.54
C LEU A 35 0.96 3.36 5.90
N LEU A 36 2.27 3.55 6.04
CA LEU A 36 2.99 3.33 7.30
C LEU A 36 2.43 4.13 8.50
N PRO A 37 2.30 5.48 8.43
CA PRO A 37 1.73 6.25 9.53
C PRO A 37 0.25 5.93 9.76
N LEU A 38 -0.51 5.66 8.69
CA LEU A 38 -1.93 5.25 8.81
C LEU A 38 -2.06 3.90 9.53
N HIS A 39 -1.25 2.90 9.17
CA HIS A 39 -1.22 1.59 9.82
C HIS A 39 -0.89 1.71 11.31
N ARG A 40 0.09 2.55 11.67
CA ARG A 40 0.43 2.81 13.06
C ARG A 40 -0.76 3.43 13.82
N ALA A 41 -1.39 4.46 13.27
CA ALA A 41 -2.55 5.10 13.91
C ALA A 41 -3.72 4.12 14.10
N LEU A 42 -3.93 3.20 13.15
CA LEU A 42 -4.94 2.13 13.27
C LEU A 42 -4.59 1.11 14.36
N ILE A 43 -3.32 0.72 14.49
CA ILE A 43 -2.86 -0.15 15.59
C ILE A 43 -3.11 0.53 16.94
N ASP A 44 -2.76 1.82 17.06
CA ASP A 44 -2.93 2.56 18.31
C ASP A 44 -4.42 2.69 18.68
N ALA A 45 -5.28 3.02 17.72
CA ALA A 45 -6.73 3.07 17.95
C ALA A 45 -7.32 1.69 18.31
N ALA A 46 -6.89 0.62 17.62
CA ALA A 46 -7.36 -0.73 17.92
C ALA A 46 -6.88 -1.21 19.31
N LYS A 47 -5.66 -0.86 19.70
CA LYS A 47 -5.12 -1.13 21.04
C LYS A 47 -5.97 -0.43 22.11
N ASP A 48 -6.37 0.82 21.88
CA ASP A 48 -7.22 1.56 22.82
C ASP A 48 -8.62 0.92 22.93
N ASP A 49 -9.21 0.50 21.81
CA ASP A 49 -10.48 -0.23 21.79
C ASP A 49 -10.38 -1.58 22.53
N TYR A 50 -9.30 -2.34 22.32
CA TYR A 50 -9.02 -3.59 23.04
C TYR A 50 -8.85 -3.35 24.54
N ALA A 51 -8.10 -2.30 24.92
CA ALA A 51 -7.86 -1.96 26.32
C ALA A 51 -9.15 -1.55 27.04
N PHE A 52 -10.04 -0.86 26.35
CA PHE A 52 -11.35 -0.48 26.86
C PHE A 52 -12.29 -1.67 27.04
N GLY A 53 -12.35 -2.57 26.04
CA GLY A 53 -13.32 -3.66 26.02
C GLY A 53 -12.87 -4.98 26.67
N ILE A 54 -11.56 -5.24 26.74
CA ILE A 54 -11.03 -6.57 27.08
C ILE A 54 -10.05 -6.48 28.26
N ALA A 55 -8.86 -5.89 28.07
CA ALA A 55 -7.85 -5.81 29.11
C ALA A 55 -6.76 -4.77 28.79
N PRO A 56 -6.16 -4.11 29.80
CA PRO A 56 -5.03 -3.21 29.59
C PRO A 56 -3.90 -3.87 28.80
N VAL A 57 -3.36 -3.16 27.80
CA VAL A 57 -2.29 -3.66 26.93
C VAL A 57 -0.98 -2.96 27.26
N ASN A 58 0.07 -3.75 27.52
CA ASN A 58 1.43 -3.22 27.63
C ASN A 58 2.20 -3.34 26.29
N PRO A 59 3.31 -2.59 26.09
CA PRO A 59 4.02 -2.58 24.81
C PRO A 59 4.56 -3.95 24.36
N SER A 60 5.00 -4.79 25.31
CA SER A 60 5.54 -6.12 24.98
C SER A 60 4.46 -7.12 24.58
N GLN A 61 3.24 -6.98 25.09
CA GLN A 61 2.09 -7.81 24.70
C GLN A 61 1.49 -7.40 23.36
N LEU A 62 1.50 -6.11 23.01
CA LEU A 62 0.87 -5.61 21.78
C LEU A 62 1.35 -6.38 20.53
N LEU A 63 2.64 -6.66 20.43
CA LEU A 63 3.19 -7.42 19.30
C LEU A 63 2.62 -8.85 19.21
N GLN A 64 2.45 -9.52 20.36
CA GLN A 64 1.86 -10.87 20.40
C GLN A 64 0.36 -10.81 20.03
N LEU A 65 -0.37 -9.81 20.54
CA LEU A 65 -1.78 -9.62 20.22
C LEU A 65 -2.00 -9.36 18.72
N LEU A 66 -1.19 -8.48 18.11
CA LEU A 66 -1.27 -8.21 16.67
C LEU A 66 -1.05 -9.47 15.82
N LYS A 67 -0.27 -10.43 16.32
CA LYS A 67 0.07 -11.66 15.62
C LYS A 67 -0.99 -12.74 15.80
N ASP A 68 -1.38 -12.99 17.05
CA ASP A 68 -2.07 -14.20 17.46
C ASP A 68 -3.55 -13.96 17.85
N ASP A 69 -3.94 -12.73 18.20
CA ASP A 69 -5.29 -12.43 18.69
C ASP A 69 -6.27 -12.11 17.54
N PRO A 70 -7.45 -12.78 17.48
CA PRO A 70 -8.46 -12.53 16.46
C PRO A 70 -8.97 -11.09 16.40
N PHE A 71 -8.93 -10.35 17.51
CA PHE A 71 -9.34 -8.94 17.56
C PHE A 71 -8.56 -8.07 16.56
N PHE A 72 -7.28 -8.40 16.33
CA PHE A 72 -6.41 -7.65 15.41
C PHE A 72 -6.36 -8.25 14.00
N ALA A 73 -7.06 -9.36 13.74
CA ALA A 73 -6.96 -10.06 12.46
C ALA A 73 -7.37 -9.21 11.24
N TRP A 74 -8.24 -8.22 11.43
CA TRP A 74 -8.70 -7.31 10.37
C TRP A 74 -7.59 -6.38 9.85
N LEU A 75 -6.46 -6.21 10.56
CA LEU A 75 -5.32 -5.41 10.10
C LEU A 75 -4.41 -6.17 9.12
N LYS A 76 -4.48 -7.51 9.09
CA LYS A 76 -3.61 -8.35 8.27
C LYS A 76 -3.60 -7.98 6.77
N PRO A 77 -4.75 -7.70 6.12
CA PRO A 77 -4.77 -7.28 4.72
C PRO A 77 -3.97 -5.99 4.45
N LEU A 78 -3.99 -5.04 5.40
CA LEU A 78 -3.22 -3.80 5.31
C LEU A 78 -1.72 -4.07 5.47
N THR A 79 -1.31 -4.87 6.46
CA THR A 79 0.11 -5.23 6.65
C THR A 79 0.66 -5.95 5.41
N SER A 80 -0.08 -6.91 4.85
CA SER A 80 0.31 -7.61 3.63
C SER A 80 0.43 -6.65 2.44
N LEU A 81 -0.50 -5.71 2.29
CA LEU A 81 -0.42 -4.72 1.21
C LEU A 81 0.85 -3.86 1.30
N ILE A 82 1.25 -3.42 2.50
CA ILE A 82 2.48 -2.65 2.70
C ILE A 82 3.70 -3.46 2.27
N VAL A 83 3.80 -4.72 2.72
CA VAL A 83 4.92 -5.62 2.36
C VAL A 83 4.99 -5.81 0.85
N ASP A 84 3.87 -6.10 0.20
CA ASP A 84 3.84 -6.37 -1.24
C ASP A 84 4.22 -5.13 -2.07
N ILE A 85 3.81 -3.93 -1.62
CA ILE A 85 4.23 -2.66 -2.24
C ILE A 85 5.75 -2.47 -2.10
N ASP A 86 6.26 -2.67 -0.89
CA ASP A 86 7.67 -2.50 -0.56
C ASP A 86 8.56 -3.50 -1.32
N GLU A 87 8.11 -4.73 -1.48
CA GLU A 87 8.79 -5.75 -2.28
C GLU A 87 8.77 -5.39 -3.76
N MET A 88 7.59 -5.11 -4.32
CA MET A 88 7.42 -4.72 -5.72
C MET A 88 8.23 -3.47 -6.09
N ALA A 89 8.34 -2.50 -5.17
CA ALA A 89 9.13 -1.30 -5.39
C ALA A 89 10.65 -1.56 -5.49
N ARG A 90 11.13 -2.76 -5.11
CA ARG A 90 12.55 -3.15 -5.14
C ARG A 90 12.87 -4.15 -6.27
N THR A 91 11.87 -4.63 -6.99
CA THR A 91 12.02 -5.62 -8.07
C THR A 91 11.57 -5.07 -9.42
N ASP A 92 11.75 -5.86 -10.47
CA ASP A 92 11.10 -5.61 -11.76
C ASP A 92 9.64 -6.06 -11.72
N PHE A 93 8.77 -5.27 -12.35
CA PHE A 93 7.34 -5.52 -12.43
C PHE A 93 6.75 -4.92 -13.71
N GLU A 94 5.57 -5.39 -14.07
CA GLU A 94 4.80 -4.90 -15.21
C GLU A 94 3.73 -3.89 -14.74
N ALA A 95 3.27 -3.04 -15.66
CA ALA A 95 2.26 -2.03 -15.32
C ALA A 95 0.96 -2.64 -14.73
N SER A 96 0.62 -3.86 -15.13
CA SER A 96 -0.50 -4.64 -14.58
C SER A 96 -0.35 -4.98 -13.10
N ASP A 97 0.89 -5.15 -12.62
CA ASP A 97 1.18 -5.47 -11.21
C ASP A 97 0.92 -4.23 -10.35
N ALA A 98 1.38 -3.06 -10.79
CA ALA A 98 1.10 -1.79 -10.15
C ALA A 98 -0.41 -1.46 -10.14
N ALA A 99 -1.12 -1.77 -11.24
CA ALA A 99 -2.58 -1.65 -11.30
C ALA A 99 -3.29 -2.60 -10.31
N SER A 100 -2.75 -3.81 -10.11
CA SER A 100 -3.26 -4.78 -9.14
C SER A 100 -3.10 -4.28 -7.69
N ILE A 101 -1.98 -3.61 -7.38
CA ILE A 101 -1.80 -2.89 -6.11
C ILE A 101 -2.83 -1.78 -5.94
N ALA A 102 -3.05 -0.95 -6.96
CA ALA A 102 -4.07 0.10 -6.90
C ALA A 102 -5.46 -0.47 -6.61
N GLY A 103 -5.82 -1.59 -7.24
CA GLY A 103 -7.07 -2.30 -6.97
C GLY A 103 -7.16 -2.83 -5.53
N ARG A 104 -6.06 -3.27 -4.92
CA ARG A 104 -6.02 -3.68 -3.51
C ARG A 104 -6.18 -2.50 -2.55
N VAL A 105 -5.58 -1.35 -2.85
CA VAL A 105 -5.80 -0.11 -2.10
C VAL A 105 -7.28 0.26 -2.13
N ASP A 106 -7.92 0.20 -3.31
CA ASP A 106 -9.34 0.50 -3.45
C ASP A 106 -10.25 -0.52 -2.74
N ARG A 107 -9.85 -1.81 -2.64
CA ARG A 107 -10.57 -2.81 -1.84
C ARG A 107 -10.51 -2.57 -0.33
N LEU A 108 -9.51 -1.87 0.18
CA LEU A 108 -9.43 -1.55 1.61
C LEU A 108 -10.01 -0.16 1.94
N PHE A 109 -9.81 0.81 1.04
CA PHE A 109 -10.08 2.23 1.34
C PHE A 109 -11.01 2.93 0.35
N GLY A 110 -11.55 2.19 -0.62
CA GLY A 110 -12.50 2.71 -1.60
C GLY A 110 -13.95 2.67 -1.13
N ALA A 111 -14.87 3.15 -1.98
CA ALA A 111 -16.30 3.20 -1.68
C ALA A 111 -16.95 1.80 -1.53
N LYS A 112 -16.31 0.76 -2.05
CA LYS A 112 -16.73 -0.65 -1.93
C LYS A 112 -15.67 -1.45 -1.18
N ALA A 113 -15.17 -0.90 -0.08
CA ALA A 113 -14.16 -1.57 0.72
C ALA A 113 -14.70 -2.90 1.30
N ASP A 114 -13.80 -3.86 1.50
CA ASP A 114 -14.10 -5.16 2.09
C ASP A 114 -14.78 -4.98 3.46
N GLU A 115 -15.93 -5.61 3.65
CA GLU A 115 -16.84 -5.35 4.78
C GLU A 115 -16.16 -5.52 6.14
N ALA A 116 -15.38 -6.60 6.31
CA ALA A 116 -14.68 -6.89 7.55
C ALA A 116 -13.66 -5.81 7.93
N PHE A 117 -12.97 -5.24 6.94
CA PHE A 117 -12.04 -4.12 7.16
C PHE A 117 -12.81 -2.83 7.42
N ALA A 118 -13.79 -2.52 6.56
CA ALA A 118 -14.59 -1.30 6.63
C ALA A 118 -15.34 -1.16 7.96
N ALA A 119 -15.85 -2.25 8.51
CA ALA A 119 -16.58 -2.27 9.79
C ALA A 119 -15.74 -1.76 10.97
N GLN A 120 -14.42 -2.02 10.98
CA GLN A 120 -13.50 -1.52 12.00
C GLN A 120 -12.94 -0.15 11.62
N TYR A 121 -12.59 0.01 10.35
CA TYR A 121 -11.91 1.18 9.84
C TYR A 121 -12.78 2.45 9.85
N ILE A 122 -14.04 2.38 9.40
CA ILE A 122 -14.90 3.57 9.24
C ILE A 122 -15.17 4.26 10.58
N PRO A 123 -15.54 3.55 11.68
CA PRO A 123 -15.71 4.19 12.98
C PRO A 123 -14.43 4.88 13.50
N MET A 124 -13.25 4.30 13.21
CA MET A 124 -11.96 4.89 13.59
C MET A 124 -11.67 6.14 12.76
N LEU A 125 -11.93 6.09 11.46
CA LEU A 125 -11.80 7.22 10.54
C LEU A 125 -12.67 8.42 10.94
N GLN A 126 -13.88 8.17 11.43
CA GLN A 126 -14.82 9.22 11.84
C GLN A 126 -14.42 9.92 13.15
N ARG A 127 -13.75 9.21 14.07
CA ARG A 127 -13.42 9.75 15.40
C ARG A 127 -11.98 10.23 15.56
N SER A 128 -11.07 9.79 14.69
CA SER A 128 -9.64 10.14 14.78
C SER A 128 -9.20 11.07 13.65
N VAL A 129 -8.80 12.28 14.03
CA VAL A 129 -8.23 13.28 13.10
C VAL A 129 -6.95 12.76 12.44
N GLU A 130 -6.12 12.01 13.17
CA GLU A 130 -4.89 11.43 12.66
C GLU A 130 -5.18 10.38 11.56
N ILE A 131 -6.15 9.50 11.79
CA ILE A 131 -6.56 8.49 10.79
C ILE A 131 -7.19 9.15 9.58
N ALA A 132 -8.01 10.19 9.77
CA ALA A 132 -8.59 10.97 8.66
C ALA A 132 -7.52 11.66 7.81
N ALA A 133 -6.51 12.27 8.44
CA ALA A 133 -5.37 12.86 7.72
C ALA A 133 -4.56 11.79 6.99
N GLY A 134 -4.30 10.63 7.61
CA GLY A 134 -3.63 9.49 6.99
C GLY A 134 -4.39 8.95 5.78
N HIS A 135 -5.72 8.85 5.86
CA HIS A 135 -6.57 8.47 4.73
C HIS A 135 -6.45 9.46 3.57
N ALA A 136 -6.51 10.77 3.85
CA ALA A 136 -6.38 11.79 2.82
C ALA A 136 -5.01 11.74 2.13
N ALA A 137 -3.94 11.55 2.91
CA ALA A 137 -2.59 11.36 2.37
C ALA A 137 -2.49 10.12 1.48
N LEU A 138 -3.07 8.99 1.91
CA LEU A 138 -3.14 7.77 1.12
C LEU A 138 -3.90 7.98 -0.21
N ARG A 139 -5.07 8.64 -0.17
CA ARG A 139 -5.87 8.93 -1.36
C ARG A 139 -5.08 9.76 -2.38
N LYS A 140 -4.32 10.75 -1.90
CA LYS A 140 -3.43 11.56 -2.74
C LYS A 140 -2.32 10.71 -3.37
N ALA A 141 -1.63 9.88 -2.59
CA ALA A 141 -0.56 9.02 -3.10
C ALA A 141 -1.08 7.99 -4.12
N ALA A 142 -2.23 7.37 -3.83
CA ALA A 142 -2.86 6.36 -4.69
C ALA A 142 -3.37 6.92 -6.02
N ALA A 143 -3.52 8.25 -6.17
CA ALA A 143 -3.81 8.86 -7.46
C ALA A 143 -2.62 8.71 -8.44
N GLY A 144 -1.38 8.70 -7.95
CA GLY A 144 -0.18 8.52 -8.75
C GLY A 144 -0.09 7.15 -9.45
N LEU A 145 -0.62 6.10 -8.81
CA LEU A 145 -0.68 4.76 -9.40
C LEU A 145 -1.67 4.67 -10.59
N ARG A 146 -2.69 5.53 -10.63
CA ARG A 146 -3.69 5.59 -11.71
C ARG A 146 -3.30 6.52 -12.85
N GLY A 147 -2.43 7.51 -12.58
CA GLY A 147 -1.95 8.44 -13.59
C GLY A 147 -1.02 7.79 -14.62
N GLY A 148 -0.29 6.74 -14.24
CA GLY A 148 0.64 6.02 -15.12
C GLY A 148 -0.02 5.21 -16.23
N THR A 149 -1.31 4.88 -16.12
CA THR A 149 -2.02 4.02 -17.10
C THR A 149 -2.59 4.80 -18.29
N ILE A 150 -2.49 6.13 -18.33
CA ILE A 150 -3.22 6.96 -19.32
C ILE A 150 -2.34 7.37 -20.50
N GLU A 151 -1.00 7.30 -20.41
CA GLU A 151 -0.10 7.73 -21.50
C GLU A 151 0.24 6.63 -22.54
N SER A 152 -0.17 5.38 -22.34
CA SER A 152 0.10 4.28 -23.30
C SER A 152 -1.05 3.98 -24.28
N ALA A 153 -2.17 4.70 -24.20
CA ALA A 153 -3.30 4.54 -25.12
C ALA A 153 -3.23 5.52 -26.30
N GLY A 154 -2.32 5.22 -27.25
CA GLY A 154 -2.43 5.44 -28.69
C GLY A 154 -2.96 6.77 -29.22
N THR A 155 -2.07 7.54 -29.85
CA THR A 155 -2.40 8.43 -30.97
C THR A 155 -2.83 7.59 -32.18
N PRO A 156 -4.04 7.71 -32.73
CA PRO A 156 -4.33 7.27 -34.09
C PRO A 156 -3.91 8.39 -35.06
N GLN A 157 -3.31 7.96 -36.18
CA GLN A 157 -3.03 8.76 -37.37
C GLN A 157 -4.23 9.56 -37.87
#